data_AF-A0A7S3ISJ0-F1
#
_entry.id   AF-A0A7S3ISJ0-F1
#
_cell.length_a   1.000
_cell.length_b   1.000
_cell.length_c   1.000
_cell.angle_alpha   90.00
_cell.angle_beta   90.00
_cell.angle_gamma   90.00
#
_symmetry.space_group_name_H-M   'P 1'
#
loop_
_entity.id
_entity.type
_entity.pdbx_description
1 polymer ?
#
loop_
_entity_poly.entity_id
_entity_poly.type
_entity_poly.pdbx_seq_one_letter_code
_entity_poly.pdbx_strand_id
1 'polypeptide(L)'
;MVKNNKYVENFTDADWEQIAEIVPTKDAKKCYKRWLFIQKLGGNKTKWSRKEDDILRGLVEQHGAKDWSNISEKHNATLLDYINNYHGPDKEKMTYISRNGKQCRERWLTALDPSINKKQWTLLEDIDFLEKWMKLGNKWREIANLIEGRTESQVKNRFKLILRRDQIQQSAVDPDVLRNQIIPQVIIEFKGRLAKGEEFITGCKEPMAKDEDQ
;
A
#
# COMPACT_ATOMS: atom_id res chain seq x y z
N MET A 1 -2.45 -4.75 23.80
CA MET A 1 -3.19 -3.65 24.46
C MET A 1 -2.57 -2.34 24.05
N VAL A 2 -3.09 -1.67 23.01
CA VAL A 2 -2.77 -0.25 22.83
C VAL A 2 -3.57 0.47 23.90
N LYS A 3 -2.89 0.84 24.98
CA LYS A 3 -3.48 1.60 26.07
C LYS A 3 -4.10 2.85 25.45
N ASN A 4 -5.40 3.03 25.64
CA ASN A 4 -6.07 4.32 25.54
C ASN A 4 -5.16 5.34 26.23
N ASN A 5 -4.57 6.25 25.46
CA ASN A 5 -3.79 7.31 26.05
C ASN A 5 -4.79 8.23 26.74
N LYS A 6 -4.90 8.06 28.06
CA LYS A 6 -5.82 8.74 28.98
C LYS A 6 -5.48 10.24 29.16
N TYR A 7 -4.77 10.82 28.20
CA TYR A 7 -4.19 12.17 28.19
C TYR A 7 -4.33 12.79 26.81
N VAL A 8 -5.56 13.00 26.34
CA VAL A 8 -5.83 14.15 25.46
C VAL A 8 -7.23 14.66 25.82
N GLU A 9 -7.22 15.67 26.66
CA GLU A 9 -8.40 16.39 27.16
C GLU A 9 -9.13 17.09 26.00
N ASN A 10 -10.40 17.44 26.23
CA ASN A 10 -11.31 18.04 25.27
C ASN A 10 -10.80 19.42 24.80
N PHE A 11 -10.00 19.47 23.73
CA PHE A 11 -9.66 20.73 23.06
C PHE A 11 -10.92 21.48 22.65
N THR A 12 -11.07 22.70 23.16
CA THR A 12 -12.13 23.64 22.86
C THR A 12 -11.86 24.36 21.54
N ASP A 13 -12.86 25.06 21.00
CA ASP A 13 -12.68 25.87 19.78
C ASP A 13 -11.57 26.93 19.94
N ALA A 14 -11.39 27.48 21.15
CA ALA A 14 -10.34 28.45 21.46
C ALA A 14 -8.92 27.85 21.37
N ASP A 15 -8.75 26.58 21.72
CA ASP A 15 -7.47 25.89 21.61
C ASP A 15 -7.08 25.70 20.14
N TRP A 16 -8.07 25.45 19.27
CA TRP A 16 -7.83 25.28 17.83
C TRP A 16 -7.43 26.59 17.14
N GLU A 17 -7.94 27.74 17.61
CA GLU A 17 -7.53 29.06 17.13
C GLU A 17 -6.06 29.35 17.49
N GLN A 18 -5.63 29.05 18.72
CA GLN A 18 -4.22 29.21 19.12
C GLN A 18 -3.29 28.28 18.33
N ILE A 19 -3.70 27.03 18.11
CA ILE A 19 -2.95 26.07 17.29
C ILE A 19 -2.85 26.57 15.84
N ALA A 20 -3.91 27.17 15.31
CA ALA A 20 -3.95 27.71 13.95
C ALA A 20 -2.92 28.83 13.73
N GLU A 21 -2.64 29.65 14.73
CA GLU A 21 -1.65 30.73 14.62
C GLU A 21 -0.21 30.21 14.48
N ILE A 22 0.08 29.06 15.09
CA ILE A 22 1.42 28.43 15.09
C ILE A 22 1.64 27.63 13.81
N VAL A 23 0.58 27.06 13.23
CA VAL A 23 0.66 26.20 12.06
C VAL A 23 0.45 26.98 10.74
N PRO A 24 1.09 26.57 9.64
CA PRO A 24 1.07 27.34 8.39
C PRO A 24 -0.31 27.60 7.80
N THR A 25 -1.31 26.78 8.15
CA THR A 25 -2.66 26.82 7.56
C THR A 25 -3.55 27.91 8.14
N LYS A 26 -3.21 28.52 9.29
CA LYS A 26 -3.95 29.63 9.95
C LYS A 26 -5.48 29.47 9.98
N ASP A 27 -5.95 28.23 10.13
CA ASP A 27 -7.37 27.88 10.08
C ASP A 27 -7.67 26.77 11.08
N ALA A 28 -8.26 27.15 12.21
CA ALA A 28 -8.58 26.30 13.35
C ALA A 28 -9.43 25.08 12.94
N LYS A 29 -10.40 25.29 12.04
CA LYS A 29 -11.31 24.23 11.57
C LYS A 29 -10.56 23.19 10.76
N LYS A 30 -9.58 23.58 9.94
CA LYS A 30 -8.72 22.64 9.20
C LYS A 30 -7.80 21.86 10.14
N CYS A 31 -7.26 22.50 11.18
CA CYS A 31 -6.43 21.86 12.20
C CYS A 31 -7.21 20.83 13.01
N TYR A 32 -8.41 21.16 13.46
CA TYR A 32 -9.30 20.24 14.15
C TYR A 32 -9.67 19.03 13.28
N LYS A 33 -10.09 19.26 12.03
CA LYS A 33 -10.39 18.17 11.09
C LYS A 33 -9.19 17.26 10.84
N ARG A 34 -7.99 17.84 10.76
CA ARG A 34 -6.74 17.09 10.59
C ARG A 34 -6.39 16.27 11.85
N TRP A 35 -6.55 16.85 13.03
CA TRP A 35 -6.32 16.16 14.31
C TRP A 35 -7.33 15.03 14.53
N LEU A 36 -8.63 15.27 14.30
CA LEU A 36 -9.65 14.22 14.33
C LEU A 36 -9.32 13.08 13.36
N PHE A 37 -8.88 13.41 12.15
CA PHE A 37 -8.49 12.42 11.15
C PHE A 37 -7.29 11.56 11.60
N ILE A 38 -6.32 12.17 12.29
CA ILE A 38 -5.13 11.47 12.80
C ILE A 38 -5.45 10.65 14.06
N GLN A 39 -6.21 11.22 15.00
CA GLN A 39 -6.50 10.61 16.31
C GLN A 39 -7.64 9.60 16.25
N LYS A 40 -8.75 9.91 15.57
CA LYS A 40 -9.97 9.08 15.57
C LYS A 40 -10.09 8.15 14.37
N LEU A 41 -9.54 8.53 13.21
CA LEU A 41 -9.64 7.76 11.97
C LEU A 41 -8.32 7.08 11.56
N GLY A 42 -7.31 7.12 12.43
CA GLY A 42 -6.04 6.39 12.27
C GLY A 42 -5.16 6.83 11.09
N GLY A 43 -5.48 7.95 10.44
CA GLY A 43 -4.74 8.46 9.30
C GLY A 43 -4.63 7.50 8.10
N ASN A 44 -3.85 7.87 7.10
CA ASN A 44 -3.70 7.13 5.83
C ASN A 44 -2.98 5.76 5.93
N LYS A 45 -2.70 5.25 7.13
CA LYS A 45 -1.82 4.07 7.33
C LYS A 45 -2.48 2.90 8.08
N THR A 46 -3.78 2.94 8.30
CA THR A 46 -4.48 1.83 8.95
C THR A 46 -4.67 0.65 8.00
N LYS A 47 -4.46 -0.56 8.51
CA LYS A 47 -4.65 -1.80 7.76
C LYS A 47 -6.11 -1.95 7.33
N TRP A 48 -6.33 -2.55 6.17
CA TRP A 48 -7.66 -2.96 5.71
C TRP A 48 -8.00 -4.30 6.37
N SER A 49 -9.21 -4.41 6.91
CA SER A 49 -9.76 -5.65 7.41
C SER A 49 -10.31 -6.51 6.27
N ARG A 50 -10.41 -7.83 6.50
CA ARG A 50 -11.04 -8.75 5.55
C ARG A 50 -12.47 -8.32 5.21
N LYS A 51 -13.22 -7.84 6.21
CA LYS A 51 -14.59 -7.37 6.00
C LYS A 51 -14.66 -6.13 5.12
N GLU A 52 -13.74 -5.17 5.28
CA GLU A 52 -13.62 -4.03 4.36
C GLU A 52 -13.33 -4.50 2.93
N ASP A 53 -12.38 -5.42 2.76
CA ASP A 53 -12.04 -5.98 1.45
C ASP A 53 -13.23 -6.71 0.81
N ASP A 54 -14.00 -7.48 1.58
CA ASP A 54 -15.20 -8.18 1.12
C ASP A 54 -16.28 -7.20 0.63
N ILE A 55 -16.55 -6.16 1.41
CA ILE A 55 -17.52 -5.11 1.05
C ILE A 55 -17.04 -4.39 -0.21
N LEU A 56 -15.76 -4.01 -0.28
CA LEU A 56 -15.22 -3.31 -1.43
C LEU A 56 -15.29 -4.17 -2.71
N ARG A 57 -14.98 -5.47 -2.61
CA ARG A 57 -15.13 -6.40 -3.74
C ARG A 57 -16.56 -6.47 -4.24
N GLY A 58 -17.53 -6.69 -3.34
CA GLY A 58 -18.94 -6.76 -3.73
C GLY A 58 -19.45 -5.48 -4.37
N LEU A 59 -19.04 -4.32 -3.86
CA LEU A 59 -19.44 -3.02 -4.44
C LEU A 59 -18.84 -2.80 -5.83
N VAL A 60 -17.58 -3.19 -6.05
CA VAL A 60 -16.93 -3.09 -7.37
C VAL A 60 -17.53 -4.09 -8.35
N GLU A 61 -17.89 -5.30 -7.91
CA GLU A 61 -18.60 -6.27 -8.75
C GLU A 61 -19.98 -5.74 -9.19
N GLN A 62 -20.72 -5.10 -8.27
CA GLN A 62 -22.05 -4.57 -8.56
C GLN A 62 -22.04 -3.29 -9.41
N HIS A 63 -21.09 -2.36 -9.20
CA HIS A 63 -21.13 -1.02 -9.80
C HIS A 63 -19.98 -0.74 -10.79
N GLY A 64 -19.00 -1.63 -10.86
CA GLY A 64 -17.76 -1.45 -11.61
C GLY A 64 -16.73 -0.54 -10.92
N ALA A 65 -15.46 -0.67 -11.31
CA ALA A 65 -14.31 0.02 -10.73
C ALA A 65 -14.14 1.49 -11.20
N LYS A 66 -15.22 2.29 -11.19
CA LYS A 66 -15.26 3.64 -11.81
C LYS A 66 -15.67 4.78 -10.88
N ASP A 67 -16.72 4.61 -10.08
CA ASP A 67 -17.24 5.67 -9.20
C ASP A 67 -16.78 5.48 -7.76
N TRP A 68 -15.49 5.75 -7.54
CA TRP A 68 -14.85 5.51 -6.25
C TRP A 68 -15.41 6.37 -5.12
N SER A 69 -15.98 7.53 -5.43
CA SER A 69 -16.65 8.38 -4.44
C SER A 69 -17.89 7.68 -3.90
N ASN A 70 -18.80 7.27 -4.78
CA ASN A 70 -20.01 6.55 -4.38
C ASN A 70 -19.70 5.19 -3.74
N ILE A 71 -18.72 4.46 -4.29
CA ILE A 71 -18.25 3.19 -3.72
C ILE A 71 -17.76 3.40 -2.29
N SER A 72 -16.99 4.46 -2.03
CA SER A 72 -16.48 4.72 -0.67
C SER A 72 -17.57 5.08 0.33
N GLU A 73 -18.58 5.84 -0.08
CA GLU A 73 -19.74 6.16 0.77
C GLU A 73 -20.53 4.89 1.12
N LYS A 74 -20.86 4.07 0.13
CA LYS A 74 -21.54 2.78 0.33
C LYS A 74 -20.71 1.85 1.19
N HIS A 75 -19.41 1.71 0.90
CA HIS A 75 -18.48 0.89 1.68
C HIS A 75 -18.51 1.27 3.16
N ASN A 76 -18.39 2.56 3.46
CA ASN A 76 -18.38 3.06 4.83
C ASN A 76 -19.73 2.85 5.54
N ALA A 77 -20.84 3.04 4.83
CA ALA A 77 -22.18 2.80 5.38
C ALA A 77 -22.40 1.32 5.69
N THR A 78 -22.08 0.43 4.76
CA THR A 78 -22.19 -1.03 4.94
C THR A 78 -21.28 -1.54 6.05
N LEU A 79 -20.06 -1.03 6.16
CA LEU A 79 -19.15 -1.41 7.24
C LEU A 79 -19.69 -0.96 8.60
N LEU A 80 -20.22 0.26 8.69
CA LEU A 80 -20.80 0.78 9.93
C LEU A 80 -22.03 -0.03 10.39
N ASP A 81 -22.92 -0.36 9.45
CA ASP A 81 -24.07 -1.22 9.72
C ASP A 81 -23.65 -2.60 10.25
N TYR A 82 -22.68 -3.24 9.58
CA TYR A 82 -22.12 -4.50 10.03
C TYR A 82 -21.56 -4.42 11.45
N ILE A 83 -20.79 -3.37 11.77
CA ILE A 83 -20.18 -3.18 13.09
C ILE A 83 -21.24 -3.01 14.18
N ASN A 84 -22.27 -2.22 13.92
CA ASN A 84 -23.34 -1.95 14.89
C ASN A 84 -24.13 -3.22 15.21
N ASN A 85 -24.44 -4.01 14.19
CA ASN A 85 -25.24 -5.25 14.29
C ASN A 85 -24.42 -6.49 14.67
N TYR A 86 -23.09 -6.38 14.79
CA TYR A 86 -22.25 -7.50 15.20
C TYR A 86 -22.35 -7.74 16.71
N HIS A 87 -22.62 -8.98 17.12
CA HIS A 87 -22.74 -9.41 18.51
C HIS A 87 -21.76 -10.54 18.88
N GLY A 88 -20.71 -10.73 18.09
CA GLY A 88 -19.69 -11.75 18.34
C GLY A 88 -18.68 -11.35 19.44
N PRO A 89 -17.88 -12.31 19.91
CA PRO A 89 -16.95 -12.13 21.03
C PRO A 89 -15.86 -11.08 20.76
N ASP A 90 -15.57 -10.79 19.48
CA ASP A 90 -14.54 -9.84 19.08
C ASP A 90 -15.06 -8.42 18.78
N LYS A 91 -16.32 -8.10 19.15
CA LYS A 91 -16.92 -6.77 18.91
C LYS A 91 -16.03 -5.62 19.40
N GLU A 92 -15.44 -5.78 20.59
CA GLU A 92 -14.58 -4.77 21.22
C GLU A 92 -13.24 -4.58 20.49
N LYS A 93 -12.80 -5.56 19.68
CA LYS A 93 -11.58 -5.47 18.87
C LYS A 93 -11.84 -4.83 17.51
N MET A 94 -13.10 -4.74 17.09
CA MET A 94 -13.46 -4.21 15.79
C MET A 94 -13.37 -2.69 15.79
N THR A 95 -12.65 -2.13 14.82
CA THR A 95 -12.45 -0.69 14.68
C THR A 95 -13.12 -0.19 13.41
N TYR A 96 -13.85 0.92 13.51
CA TYR A 96 -14.43 1.59 12.36
C TYR A 96 -13.49 2.68 11.84
N ILE A 97 -13.16 2.62 10.55
CA ILE A 97 -12.38 3.64 9.88
C ILE A 97 -13.05 3.98 8.55
N SER A 98 -13.41 5.25 8.37
CA SER A 98 -13.94 5.74 7.11
C SER A 98 -12.82 5.78 6.05
N ARG A 99 -13.10 5.16 4.89
CA ARG A 99 -12.24 5.19 3.71
C ARG A 99 -12.80 6.17 2.69
N ASN A 100 -11.95 6.98 2.08
CA ASN A 100 -12.35 7.81 0.94
C ASN A 100 -12.14 7.09 -0.40
N GLY A 101 -12.72 7.63 -1.48
CA GLY A 101 -12.62 7.04 -2.81
C GLY A 101 -11.20 6.81 -3.30
N LYS A 102 -10.25 7.69 -2.97
CA LYS A 102 -8.83 7.49 -3.31
C LYS A 102 -8.27 6.23 -2.64
N GLN A 103 -8.58 6.02 -1.36
CA GLN A 103 -8.12 4.85 -0.61
C GLN A 103 -8.77 3.56 -1.13
N CYS A 104 -10.07 3.57 -1.42
CA CYS A 104 -10.76 2.42 -2.02
C CYS A 104 -10.16 2.06 -3.38
N ARG A 105 -9.93 3.06 -4.25
CA ARG A 105 -9.29 2.85 -5.55
C ARG A 105 -7.88 2.28 -5.41
N GLU A 106 -7.07 2.85 -4.52
CA GLU A 106 -5.72 2.40 -4.26
C GLU A 106 -5.72 0.96 -3.75
N ARG A 107 -6.59 0.61 -2.80
CA ARG A 107 -6.74 -0.75 -2.29
C ARG A 107 -7.12 -1.73 -3.39
N TRP A 108 -8.07 -1.35 -4.25
CA TRP A 108 -8.47 -2.16 -5.40
C TRP A 108 -7.28 -2.46 -6.31
N LEU A 109 -6.66 -1.41 -6.84
CA LEU A 109 -5.58 -1.50 -7.83
C LEU A 109 -4.29 -2.13 -7.30
N THR A 110 -4.11 -2.22 -5.97
CA THR A 110 -2.89 -2.76 -5.36
C THR A 110 -3.06 -4.13 -4.73
N ALA A 111 -4.29 -4.56 -4.41
CA ALA A 111 -4.51 -5.79 -3.64
C ALA A 111 -5.74 -6.62 -4.03
N LEU A 112 -6.84 -5.99 -4.47
CA LEU A 112 -8.12 -6.69 -4.63
C LEU A 112 -8.50 -7.00 -6.06
N ASP A 113 -7.98 -6.25 -7.03
CA ASP A 113 -8.25 -6.52 -8.44
C ASP A 113 -7.81 -7.96 -8.80
N PRO A 114 -8.72 -8.81 -9.31
CA PRO A 114 -8.40 -10.18 -9.69
C PRO A 114 -7.29 -10.30 -10.74
N SER A 115 -7.03 -9.25 -11.52
CA SER A 115 -5.94 -9.25 -12.50
C SER A 115 -4.55 -9.16 -11.86
N ILE A 116 -4.45 -8.91 -10.56
CA ILE A 116 -3.17 -8.76 -9.85
C ILE A 116 -2.54 -10.14 -9.63
N ASN A 117 -1.33 -10.31 -10.16
CA ASN A 117 -0.51 -11.47 -9.93
C ASN A 117 0.15 -11.40 -8.54
N LYS A 118 -0.31 -12.25 -7.63
CA LYS A 118 0.20 -12.39 -6.25
C LYS A 118 1.26 -13.49 -6.11
N LYS A 119 1.61 -14.20 -7.19
CA LYS A 119 2.62 -15.27 -7.17
C LYS A 119 4.01 -14.70 -6.92
N GLN A 120 4.92 -15.55 -6.48
CA GLN A 120 6.33 -15.20 -6.32
C GLN A 120 6.91 -14.68 -7.64
N TRP A 121 7.82 -13.71 -7.56
CA TRP A 121 8.63 -13.25 -8.69
C TRP A 121 9.60 -14.33 -9.14
N THR A 122 9.52 -14.68 -10.41
CA THR A 122 10.47 -15.57 -11.07
C THR A 122 11.74 -14.81 -11.49
N LEU A 123 12.85 -15.53 -11.63
CA LEU A 123 14.11 -14.99 -12.17
C LEU A 123 13.91 -14.42 -13.58
N LEU A 124 13.05 -15.03 -14.39
CA LEU A 124 12.72 -14.53 -15.73
C LEU A 124 12.01 -13.16 -15.66
N GLU A 125 11.00 -13.03 -14.80
CA GLU A 125 10.33 -11.74 -14.55
C GLU A 125 11.32 -10.70 -14.01
N ASP A 126 12.24 -11.09 -13.12
CA ASP A 126 13.23 -10.17 -12.55
C ASP A 126 14.20 -9.64 -13.61
N ILE A 127 14.70 -10.50 -14.49
CA ILE A 127 15.58 -10.12 -15.60
C ILE A 127 14.85 -9.13 -16.51
N ASP A 128 13.65 -9.51 -16.97
CA ASP A 128 12.83 -8.69 -17.86
C ASP A 128 12.47 -7.33 -17.23
N PHE A 129 12.13 -7.34 -15.94
CA PHE A 129 11.91 -6.14 -15.14
C PHE A 129 13.14 -5.22 -15.11
N LEU A 130 14.32 -5.75 -14.77
CA LEU A 130 15.54 -4.96 -14.66
C LEU A 130 15.98 -4.39 -16.02
N GLU A 131 15.82 -5.15 -17.11
CA GLU A 131 16.09 -4.67 -18.47
C GLU A 131 15.15 -3.50 -18.86
N LYS A 132 13.87 -3.55 -18.46
CA LYS A 132 12.92 -2.44 -18.63
C LYS A 132 13.31 -1.24 -17.76
N TRP A 133 13.73 -1.46 -16.51
CA TRP A 133 14.19 -0.39 -15.63
C TRP A 133 15.46 0.30 -16.16
N MET A 134 16.39 -0.43 -16.78
CA MET A 134 17.57 0.18 -17.42
C MET A 134 17.19 1.17 -18.54
N LYS A 135 16.05 0.97 -19.20
CA LYS A 135 15.55 1.88 -20.26
C LYS A 135 14.77 3.04 -19.65
N LEU A 136 13.83 2.74 -18.76
CA LEU A 136 12.82 3.70 -18.28
C LEU A 136 13.18 4.38 -16.95
N GLY A 137 14.11 3.84 -16.17
CA GLY A 137 14.42 4.30 -14.82
C GLY A 137 13.23 4.13 -13.87
N ASN A 138 13.04 5.07 -12.95
CA ASN A 138 12.02 5.01 -11.89
C ASN A 138 10.57 5.27 -12.37
N LYS A 139 10.27 5.02 -13.65
CA LYS A 139 8.92 5.11 -14.23
C LYS A 139 8.13 3.84 -13.89
N TRP A 140 7.89 3.61 -12.60
CA TRP A 140 7.32 2.36 -12.07
C TRP A 140 6.00 1.96 -12.71
N ARG A 141 5.12 2.93 -12.98
CA ARG A 141 3.83 2.68 -13.61
C ARG A 141 3.97 2.22 -15.06
N GLU A 142 4.88 2.83 -15.82
CA GLU A 142 5.16 2.41 -17.19
C GLU A 142 5.73 0.98 -17.20
N ILE A 143 6.65 0.68 -16.29
CA ILE A 143 7.23 -0.67 -16.17
C ILE A 143 6.17 -1.70 -15.77
N ALA A 144 5.33 -1.40 -14.79
CA ALA A 144 4.25 -2.29 -14.34
C ALA A 144 3.27 -2.62 -15.48
N ASN A 145 2.94 -1.65 -16.33
CA ASN A 145 2.10 -1.90 -17.50
C ASN A 145 2.74 -2.85 -18.54
N LEU A 146 4.06 -3.04 -18.49
CA LEU A 146 4.79 -3.94 -19.38
C LEU A 146 5.08 -5.31 -18.77
N ILE A 147 4.69 -5.54 -17.50
CA ILE A 147 4.86 -6.81 -16.79
C ILE A 147 3.49 -7.30 -16.36
N GLU A 148 3.02 -8.39 -16.98
CA GLU A 148 1.64 -8.85 -16.83
C GLU A 148 1.26 -9.10 -15.36
N GLY A 149 0.15 -8.49 -14.94
CA GLY A 149 -0.41 -8.65 -13.61
C GLY A 149 0.40 -8.04 -12.46
N ARG A 150 1.56 -7.41 -12.70
CA ARG A 150 2.33 -6.74 -11.66
C ARG A 150 1.90 -5.28 -11.49
N THR A 151 1.74 -4.84 -10.25
CA THR A 151 1.37 -3.47 -9.91
C THR A 151 2.60 -2.57 -9.76
N GLU A 152 2.40 -1.25 -9.87
CA GLU A 152 3.45 -0.24 -9.63
C GLU A 152 4.15 -0.46 -8.27
N SER A 153 3.38 -0.78 -7.24
CA SER A 153 3.88 -1.05 -5.89
C SER A 153 4.76 -2.29 -5.83
N GLN A 154 4.33 -3.38 -6.47
CA GLN A 154 5.11 -4.63 -6.54
C GLN A 154 6.44 -4.41 -7.25
N VAL A 155 6.44 -3.76 -8.42
CA VAL A 155 7.67 -3.47 -9.19
C VAL A 155 8.65 -2.62 -8.37
N LYS A 156 8.16 -1.54 -7.74
CA LYS A 156 8.97 -0.66 -6.90
C LYS A 156 9.54 -1.39 -5.68
N ASN A 157 8.74 -2.23 -5.03
CA ASN A 157 9.17 -3.01 -3.88
C ASN A 157 10.18 -4.08 -4.29
N ARG A 158 9.97 -4.73 -5.44
CA ARG A 158 10.87 -5.74 -5.98
C ARG A 158 12.26 -5.17 -6.23
N PHE A 159 12.33 -3.99 -6.86
CA PHE A 159 13.60 -3.29 -7.05
C PHE A 159 14.34 -3.04 -5.72
N LYS A 160 13.64 -2.56 -4.70
CA LYS A 160 14.23 -2.33 -3.37
C LYS A 160 14.74 -3.62 -2.72
N LEU A 161 14.03 -4.73 -2.90
CA LEU A 161 14.46 -6.03 -2.38
C LEU A 161 15.73 -6.52 -3.08
N ILE A 162 15.78 -6.41 -4.40
CA ILE A 162 16.98 -6.75 -5.20
C ILE A 162 18.17 -5.90 -4.75
N LEU A 163 18.01 -4.57 -4.65
CA LEU A 163 19.10 -3.71 -4.19
C LEU A 163 19.54 -4.00 -2.76
N ARG A 164 18.60 -4.27 -1.85
CA ARG A 164 18.91 -4.62 -0.45
C ARG A 164 19.70 -5.92 -0.34
N ARG A 165 19.40 -6.93 -1.16
CA ARG A 165 20.15 -8.19 -1.21
C ARG A 165 21.63 -7.93 -1.45
N ASP A 166 21.92 -7.00 -2.34
CA ASP A 166 23.27 -6.63 -2.74
C ASP A 166 23.84 -5.46 -1.92
N GLN A 167 23.16 -5.09 -0.83
CA GLN A 167 23.54 -4.00 0.08
C GLN A 167 23.68 -2.64 -0.59
N ILE A 168 22.97 -2.44 -1.70
CA ILE A 168 22.96 -1.20 -2.47
C ILE A 168 21.89 -0.26 -1.92
N GLN A 169 22.31 0.95 -1.52
CA GLN A 169 21.37 2.04 -1.26
C GLN A 169 21.21 2.90 -2.51
N GLN A 170 20.04 2.85 -3.15
CA GLN A 170 19.79 3.57 -4.41
C GLN A 170 20.17 5.06 -4.34
N SER A 171 19.95 5.73 -3.21
CA SER A 171 20.25 7.15 -3.02
C SER A 171 21.74 7.46 -2.81
N ALA A 172 22.55 6.45 -2.48
CA ALA A 172 23.98 6.60 -2.24
C ALA A 172 24.83 6.27 -3.47
N VAL A 173 24.20 5.81 -4.55
CA VAL A 173 24.87 5.43 -5.79
C VAL A 173 24.47 6.39 -6.90
N ASP A 174 25.45 6.81 -7.68
CA ASP A 174 25.22 7.58 -8.89
C ASP A 174 24.23 6.85 -9.82
N PRO A 175 23.16 7.52 -10.31
CA PRO A 175 22.15 6.87 -11.15
C PRO A 175 22.69 6.22 -12.42
N ASP A 176 23.73 6.78 -13.04
CA ASP A 176 24.33 6.23 -14.25
C ASP A 176 25.23 5.04 -13.94
N VAL A 177 25.93 5.05 -12.81
CA VAL A 177 26.65 3.86 -12.31
C VAL A 177 25.67 2.73 -12.00
N LEU A 178 24.57 3.03 -11.32
CA LEU A 178 23.53 2.04 -11.02
C LEU A 178 22.96 1.45 -12.32
N ARG A 179 22.61 2.29 -13.29
CA ARG A 179 22.01 1.88 -14.56
C ARG A 179 22.97 1.12 -15.48
N ASN A 180 24.19 1.60 -15.63
CA ASN A 180 25.10 1.13 -16.70
C ASN A 180 26.14 0.13 -16.21
N GLN A 181 26.35 -0.01 -14.90
CA GLN A 181 27.34 -0.93 -14.35
C GLN A 181 26.69 -1.95 -13.41
N ILE A 182 25.98 -1.50 -12.38
CA ILE A 182 25.51 -2.40 -11.32
C ILE A 182 24.36 -3.30 -11.79
N ILE A 183 23.26 -2.73 -12.30
CA ILE A 183 22.10 -3.51 -12.73
C ILE A 183 22.45 -4.53 -13.84
N PRO A 184 23.31 -4.21 -14.83
CA PRO A 184 23.81 -5.20 -15.78
C PRO A 184 24.48 -6.41 -15.12
N GLN A 185 25.29 -6.21 -14.08
CA GLN A 185 25.93 -7.33 -13.37
C GLN A 185 24.91 -8.19 -12.62
N VAL A 186 23.89 -7.57 -12.02
CA VAL A 186 22.77 -8.29 -11.39
C VAL A 186 22.02 -9.15 -12.43
N ILE A 187 21.74 -8.60 -13.61
CA ILE A 187 21.09 -9.35 -14.70
C ILE A 187 21.96 -10.55 -15.15
N ILE A 188 23.28 -10.36 -15.28
CA ILE A 188 24.21 -11.45 -15.66
C ILE A 188 24.17 -12.56 -14.60
N GLU A 189 24.20 -12.22 -13.32
CA GLU A 189 24.08 -13.20 -12.23
C GLU A 189 22.75 -13.94 -12.30
N PHE A 190 21.62 -13.25 -12.48
CA PHE A 190 20.31 -13.88 -12.59
C PHE A 190 20.22 -14.83 -13.79
N LYS A 191 20.76 -14.43 -14.96
CA LYS A 191 20.85 -15.30 -16.14
C LYS A 191 21.69 -16.54 -15.86
N GLY A 192 22.80 -16.39 -15.15
CA GLY A 192 23.66 -17.51 -14.75
C GLY A 192 22.95 -18.50 -13.81
N ARG A 193 22.08 -18.03 -12.92
CA ARG A 193 21.27 -18.88 -12.03
C ARG A 193 20.14 -19.59 -12.77
N LEU A 194 19.45 -18.86 -13.65
CA LEU A 194 18.44 -19.42 -14.52
C LEU A 194 19.00 -20.55 -15.40
N ALA A 195 20.21 -20.37 -15.95
CA ALA A 195 20.91 -21.41 -16.72
C ALA A 195 21.29 -22.65 -15.89
N LYS A 196 21.36 -22.54 -14.56
CA LYS A 196 21.57 -23.66 -13.62
C LYS A 196 20.25 -24.31 -13.17
N GLY A 197 19.12 -23.89 -13.70
CA GLY A 197 17.80 -24.42 -13.37
C GLY A 197 17.14 -23.78 -12.14
N GLU A 198 17.67 -22.68 -11.62
CA GLU A 198 16.98 -21.91 -10.58
C GLU A 198 15.83 -21.09 -11.18
N GLU A 199 14.64 -21.15 -10.59
CA GLU A 199 13.49 -20.36 -11.04
C GLU A 199 13.26 -19.09 -10.21
N PHE A 200 13.81 -19.03 -9.00
CA PHE A 200 13.52 -17.97 -8.01
C PHE A 200 14.79 -17.47 -7.32
N ILE A 201 14.80 -16.18 -6.96
CA ILE A 201 15.85 -15.61 -6.11
C ILE A 201 15.66 -16.07 -4.65
N THR A 202 16.69 -16.68 -4.06
CA THR A 202 16.76 -16.96 -2.63
C THR A 202 16.94 -15.67 -1.81
N GLY A 203 16.21 -15.53 -0.69
CA GLY A 203 16.34 -14.37 0.21
C GLY A 203 15.59 -13.09 -0.20
N CYS A 204 15.07 -13.00 -1.42
CA CYS A 204 14.19 -11.92 -1.87
C CYS A 204 12.72 -12.36 -1.90
N LYS A 205 12.22 -12.94 -0.80
CA LYS A 205 10.79 -13.23 -0.67
C LYS A 205 10.10 -11.93 -0.24
N GLU A 206 9.15 -11.46 -1.04
CA GLU A 206 8.15 -10.54 -0.49
C GLU A 206 7.48 -11.28 0.68
N PRO A 207 7.27 -10.62 1.84
CA PRO A 207 6.45 -11.23 2.87
C PRO A 207 5.14 -11.61 2.19
N MET A 208 4.86 -12.91 2.12
CA MET A 208 3.53 -13.38 1.69
C MET A 208 2.55 -12.57 2.52
N ALA A 209 1.57 -11.93 1.86
CA ALA A 209 0.42 -11.44 2.59
C ALA A 209 -0.04 -12.63 3.41
N LYS A 210 0.10 -12.55 4.73
CA LYS A 210 -0.49 -13.56 5.59
C LYS A 210 -1.96 -13.45 5.27
N ASP A 211 -2.48 -14.43 4.53
CA ASP A 211 -3.87 -14.80 4.69
C ASP A 211 -3.91 -15.28 6.15
N GLU A 212 -4.19 -14.33 7.05
CA GLU A 212 -4.37 -14.59 8.48
C GLU A 212 -5.73 -15.30 8.58
N ASP A 213 -5.74 -16.59 8.23
CA ASP A 213 -6.68 -17.54 8.76
C ASP A 213 -6.33 -17.75 10.24
N GLN A 214 -7.01 -17.01 11.11
CA GLN A 214 -7.55 -17.43 12.40
C GLN A 214 -8.40 -16.33 13.04
#